data_AF-A0A6V8IAX4-F1
#
_entry.id   AF-A0A6V8IAX4-F1
#
_cell.length_a   1.000
_cell.length_b   1.000
_cell.length_c   1.000
_cell.angle_alpha   90.00
_cell.angle_beta   90.00
_cell.angle_gamma   90.00
#
_symmetry.space_group_name_H-M   'P 1'
#
loop_
_entity.id
_entity.type
_entity.pdbx_description
1 polymer ?
#
loop_
_entity_poly.entity_id
_entity_poly.type
_entity_poly.pdbx_seq_one_letter_code
_entity_poly.pdbx_strand_id
1 'polypeptide(L)'
;MIPPFSSRFLAGIKTATKAAVQAIGDFRSAAGFTRVQETQLHAYTSRTQPSVVPLDVAIDLDHCAERPIHLMEMAQALGYVVLPLHVGPGDFGEDMSAFAVSSGDVLATAVRILSDGRIDPQEAQEIAPKLMHAKHILDRALACVHKVQKSNQPHVVSDREAG
;
A
#
# COMPACT_ATOMS: atom_id res chain seq x y z
N MET A 1 -30.06 -12.18 -19.03
CA MET A 1 -29.05 -13.02 -18.35
C MET A 1 -28.39 -12.14 -17.31
N ILE A 2 -28.43 -12.50 -16.02
CA ILE A 2 -27.75 -11.72 -14.97
C ILE A 2 -26.25 -12.03 -15.09
N PRO A 3 -25.37 -11.02 -15.22
CA PRO A 3 -23.94 -11.28 -15.28
C PRO A 3 -23.51 -11.98 -13.98
N PRO A 4 -22.60 -12.97 -14.04
CA PRO A 4 -22.23 -13.78 -12.88
C PRO A 4 -21.48 -12.99 -11.79
N PHE A 5 -21.12 -11.73 -12.04
CA PHE A 5 -20.38 -10.88 -11.12
C PHE A 5 -20.92 -9.43 -11.15
N SER A 6 -20.75 -8.72 -10.03
CA SER A 6 -21.08 -7.30 -9.92
C SER A 6 -20.15 -6.43 -10.76
N SER A 7 -20.69 -5.38 -11.38
CA SER A 7 -19.93 -4.39 -12.13
C SER A 7 -19.42 -3.22 -11.27
N ARG A 8 -19.82 -3.14 -9.99
CA ARG A 8 -19.58 -1.99 -9.10
C ARG A 8 -18.11 -1.54 -9.05
N PHE A 9 -17.19 -2.49 -9.00
CA PHE A 9 -15.74 -2.22 -8.87
C PHE A 9 -14.96 -2.56 -10.13
N LEU A 10 -15.64 -2.94 -11.21
CA LEU A 10 -15.00 -3.46 -12.42
C LEU A 10 -14.10 -2.42 -13.10
N ALA A 11 -14.51 -1.16 -13.13
CA ALA A 11 -13.68 -0.08 -13.68
C ALA A 11 -12.37 0.13 -12.88
N GLY A 12 -12.45 0.02 -11.55
CA GLY A 12 -11.30 0.13 -10.64
C GLY A 12 -10.34 -1.03 -10.85
N ILE A 13 -10.83 -2.27 -10.82
CA ILE A 13 -10.04 -3.48 -11.08
C ILE A 13 -9.33 -3.40 -12.44
N LYS A 14 -10.04 -3.04 -13.52
CA LYS A 14 -9.43 -2.92 -14.86
C LYS A 14 -8.35 -1.83 -14.91
N THR A 15 -8.54 -0.75 -14.18
CA THR A 15 -7.55 0.33 -14.07
C THR A 15 -6.32 -0.13 -13.29
N ALA A 16 -6.52 -0.84 -12.17
CA ALA A 16 -5.45 -1.45 -11.39
C ALA A 16 -4.64 -2.46 -12.22
N THR A 17 -5.30 -3.32 -13.00
CA THR A 17 -4.61 -4.27 -13.90
C THR A 17 -3.76 -3.56 -14.94
N LYS A 18 -4.28 -2.47 -15.54
CA LYS A 18 -3.51 -1.67 -16.49
C LYS A 18 -2.29 -1.04 -15.81
N ALA A 19 -2.47 -0.49 -14.62
CA ALA A 19 -1.38 0.12 -13.84
C ALA A 19 -0.31 -0.91 -13.44
N ALA A 20 -0.69 -2.12 -13.05
CA ALA A 20 0.23 -3.19 -12.74
C ALA A 20 1.05 -3.63 -13.96
N VAL A 21 0.42 -3.81 -15.12
CA VAL A 21 1.12 -4.11 -16.38
C VAL A 21 2.10 -2.99 -16.74
N GLN A 22 1.71 -1.72 -16.57
CA GLN A 22 2.59 -0.58 -16.82
C GLN A 22 3.76 -0.47 -15.83
N ALA A 23 3.55 -0.85 -14.56
CA ALA A 23 4.62 -0.88 -13.56
C ALA A 23 5.67 -1.95 -13.87
N ILE A 24 5.26 -3.08 -14.45
CA ILE A 24 6.15 -4.14 -14.93
C ILE A 24 6.87 -3.71 -16.22
N GLY A 25 6.17 -2.98 -17.10
CA GLY A 25 6.71 -2.38 -18.32
C GLY A 25 5.73 -2.48 -19.48
N ASP A 26 5.44 -3.69 -19.93
CA ASP A 26 4.49 -3.95 -21.01
C ASP A 26 3.73 -5.29 -20.82
N PHE A 27 2.74 -5.53 -21.69
CA PHE A 27 1.90 -6.71 -21.63
C PHE A 27 2.68 -8.01 -21.88
N ARG A 28 3.72 -7.97 -22.73
CA ARG A 28 4.55 -9.13 -23.04
C ARG A 28 5.40 -9.55 -21.84
N SER A 29 5.99 -8.58 -21.16
CA SER A 29 6.78 -8.78 -19.94
C SER A 29 5.90 -9.30 -18.83
N ALA A 30 4.73 -8.68 -18.60
CA ALA A 30 3.75 -9.14 -17.63
C ALA A 30 3.27 -10.57 -17.89
N ALA A 31 3.02 -10.94 -19.15
CA ALA A 31 2.67 -12.32 -19.51
C ALA A 31 3.77 -13.33 -19.12
N GLY A 32 5.05 -12.93 -19.16
CA GLY A 32 6.18 -13.78 -18.76
C GLY A 32 6.22 -14.14 -17.27
N PHE A 33 5.56 -13.36 -16.41
CA PHE A 33 5.49 -13.60 -14.96
C PHE A 33 4.15 -14.16 -14.49
N THR A 34 3.21 -14.41 -15.40
CA THR A 34 1.88 -14.92 -15.07
C THR A 34 1.59 -16.19 -15.87
N ARG A 35 0.54 -16.92 -15.49
CA ARG A 35 0.08 -18.09 -16.28
C ARG A 35 -0.73 -17.75 -17.53
N VAL A 36 -0.94 -16.47 -17.86
CA VAL A 36 -1.80 -16.02 -18.95
C VAL A 36 -1.02 -15.35 -20.06
N GLN A 37 -1.56 -15.40 -21.27
CA GLN A 37 -0.93 -14.78 -22.43
C GLN A 37 -1.22 -13.28 -22.53
N GLU A 38 -0.38 -12.57 -23.30
CA GLU A 38 -0.50 -11.14 -23.59
C GLU A 38 -1.93 -10.73 -24.04
N THR A 39 -2.54 -11.52 -24.92
CA THR A 39 -3.91 -11.28 -25.42
C THR A 39 -4.97 -11.31 -24.31
N GLN A 40 -4.79 -12.18 -23.31
CA GLN A 40 -5.68 -12.25 -22.15
C GLN A 40 -5.49 -11.05 -21.22
N LEU A 41 -4.25 -10.61 -21.02
CA LEU A 41 -3.97 -9.39 -20.24
C LEU A 41 -4.59 -8.15 -20.91
N HIS A 42 -4.50 -8.02 -22.24
CA HIS A 42 -5.21 -6.97 -22.97
C HIS A 42 -6.72 -7.02 -22.72
N ALA A 43 -7.31 -8.21 -22.77
CA ALA A 43 -8.72 -8.42 -22.48
C ALA A 43 -9.09 -7.96 -21.05
N TYR A 44 -8.27 -8.30 -20.06
CA TYR A 44 -8.50 -7.92 -18.67
C TYR A 44 -8.48 -6.41 -18.46
N THR A 45 -7.64 -5.67 -19.18
CA THR A 45 -7.61 -4.19 -19.07
C THR A 45 -8.72 -3.48 -19.86
N SER A 46 -9.32 -4.14 -20.86
CA SER A 46 -10.31 -3.51 -21.75
C SER A 46 -11.64 -3.25 -21.06
N ARG A 47 -12.16 -2.02 -21.13
CA ARG A 47 -13.49 -1.66 -20.57
C ARG A 47 -14.67 -2.29 -21.30
N THR A 48 -14.47 -2.72 -22.55
CA THR A 48 -15.54 -3.30 -23.37
C THR A 48 -15.60 -4.82 -23.27
N GLN A 49 -14.55 -5.46 -22.75
CA GLN A 49 -14.51 -6.91 -22.61
C GLN A 49 -14.99 -7.35 -21.23
N PRO A 50 -15.81 -8.42 -21.16
CA PRO A 50 -16.38 -8.90 -19.90
C PRO A 50 -15.37 -9.63 -19.01
N SER A 51 -14.19 -9.98 -19.54
CA SER A 51 -13.15 -10.67 -18.80
C SER A 51 -12.52 -9.75 -17.76
N VAL A 52 -12.22 -10.30 -16.59
CA VAL A 52 -11.58 -9.61 -15.47
C VAL A 52 -10.38 -10.44 -15.04
N VAL A 53 -9.34 -9.78 -14.54
CA VAL A 53 -8.14 -10.46 -14.05
C VAL A 53 -8.51 -11.47 -12.96
N PRO A 54 -8.09 -12.75 -13.09
CA PRO A 54 -8.20 -13.74 -12.02
C PRO A 54 -7.34 -13.33 -10.81
N LEU A 55 -7.76 -13.70 -9.59
CA LEU A 55 -7.06 -13.29 -8.37
C LEU A 55 -5.60 -13.76 -8.32
N ASP A 56 -5.32 -14.98 -8.76
CA ASP A 56 -3.97 -15.53 -8.84
C ASP A 56 -3.08 -14.72 -9.79
N VAL A 57 -3.60 -14.34 -10.97
CA VAL A 57 -2.89 -13.47 -11.92
C VAL A 57 -2.67 -12.08 -11.33
N ALA A 58 -3.64 -11.53 -10.59
CA ALA A 58 -3.50 -10.24 -9.94
C ALA A 58 -2.37 -10.25 -8.88
N ILE A 59 -2.25 -11.35 -8.13
CA ILE A 59 -1.15 -11.56 -7.16
C ILE A 59 0.21 -11.62 -7.89
N ASP A 60 0.30 -12.39 -8.98
CA ASP A 60 1.53 -12.48 -9.77
C ASP A 60 1.96 -11.11 -10.31
N LEU A 61 1.00 -10.32 -10.79
CA LEU A 61 1.24 -8.96 -11.30
C LEU A 61 1.70 -8.01 -10.18
N ASP A 62 1.03 -8.01 -9.03
CA ASP A 62 1.41 -7.16 -7.89
C ASP A 62 2.81 -7.53 -7.36
N HIS A 63 3.11 -8.83 -7.30
CA HIS A 63 4.40 -9.34 -6.88
C HIS A 63 5.51 -8.93 -7.86
N CYS A 64 5.29 -9.09 -9.16
CA CYS A 64 6.25 -8.70 -10.19
C CYS A 64 6.45 -7.18 -10.26
N ALA A 65 5.39 -6.40 -10.04
CA ALA A 65 5.46 -4.94 -9.95
C ALA A 65 6.14 -4.44 -8.67
N GLU A 66 6.44 -5.33 -7.71
CA GLU A 66 6.92 -5.02 -6.37
C GLU A 66 6.04 -3.98 -5.64
N ARG A 67 4.75 -3.96 -5.99
CA ARG A 67 3.77 -2.98 -5.51
C ARG A 67 2.38 -3.63 -5.41
N PRO A 68 1.66 -3.46 -4.29
CA PRO A 68 0.36 -4.11 -4.05
C PRO A 68 -0.80 -3.39 -4.79
N ILE A 69 -0.72 -3.22 -6.10
CA ILE A 69 -1.63 -2.37 -6.89
C ILE A 69 -3.08 -2.89 -6.85
N HIS A 70 -3.30 -4.19 -7.12
CA HIS A 70 -4.62 -4.79 -7.04
C HIS A 70 -5.09 -4.91 -5.59
N LEU A 71 -4.19 -5.24 -4.66
CA LEU A 71 -4.53 -5.31 -3.23
C LEU A 71 -4.96 -3.94 -2.69
N MET A 72 -4.32 -2.85 -3.12
CA MET A 72 -4.70 -1.48 -2.76
C MET A 72 -6.08 -1.12 -3.29
N GLU A 73 -6.40 -1.45 -4.55
CA GLU A 73 -7.74 -1.24 -5.12
C GLU A 73 -8.81 -2.00 -4.32
N MET A 74 -8.53 -3.26 -3.96
CA MET A 74 -9.43 -4.07 -3.14
C MET A 74 -9.62 -3.47 -1.74
N ALA A 75 -8.54 -3.05 -1.08
CA ALA A 75 -8.60 -2.42 0.23
C ALA A 75 -9.43 -1.13 0.18
N GLN A 76 -9.21 -0.28 -0.83
CA GLN A 76 -9.97 0.95 -1.04
C GLN A 76 -11.47 0.69 -1.24
N ALA A 77 -11.83 -0.30 -2.07
CA ALA A 77 -13.22 -0.69 -2.29
C ALA A 77 -13.95 -1.14 -1.00
N LEU A 78 -13.19 -1.63 -0.02
CA LEU A 78 -13.67 -2.11 1.27
C LEU A 78 -13.51 -1.08 2.41
N GLY A 79 -12.90 0.09 2.16
CA GLY A 79 -12.63 1.10 3.18
C GLY A 79 -11.46 0.76 4.12
N TYR A 80 -10.56 -0.12 3.70
CA TYR A 80 -9.32 -0.45 4.41
C TYR A 80 -8.11 0.26 3.78
N VAL A 81 -6.99 0.22 4.49
CA VAL A 81 -5.68 0.58 3.96
C VAL A 81 -4.75 -0.62 3.98
N VAL A 82 -3.89 -0.73 2.96
CA VAL A 82 -2.86 -1.76 2.87
C VAL A 82 -1.67 -1.32 3.70
N LEU A 83 -1.26 -2.17 4.64
CA LEU A 83 -0.02 -2.02 5.41
C LEU A 83 0.93 -3.16 5.02
N PRO A 84 2.12 -2.86 4.47
CA PRO A 84 3.11 -3.89 4.13
C PRO A 84 3.61 -4.63 5.38
N LEU A 85 3.67 -5.96 5.32
CA LEU A 85 4.18 -6.78 6.43
C LEU A 85 5.71 -6.66 6.62
N HIS A 86 6.43 -6.30 5.54
CA HIS A 86 7.87 -6.12 5.54
C HIS A 86 8.20 -4.81 4.82
N VAL A 87 8.70 -3.83 5.56
CA VAL A 87 9.15 -2.54 5.00
C VAL A 87 10.66 -2.47 5.08
N GLY A 88 11.35 -3.28 4.26
CA GLY A 88 12.81 -3.34 4.23
C GLY A 88 13.45 -3.58 5.61
N PRO A 89 14.77 -3.38 5.73
CA PRO A 89 15.45 -3.32 7.01
C PRO A 89 15.22 -1.94 7.64
N GLY A 90 14.11 -1.77 8.37
CA GLY A 90 13.95 -0.66 9.30
C GLY A 90 14.74 -0.92 10.58
N ASP A 91 15.37 0.12 11.15
CA ASP A 91 15.91 0.09 12.50
C ASP A 91 14.84 0.59 13.46
N PHE A 92 14.39 -0.27 14.38
CA PHE A 92 13.29 0.07 15.29
C PHE A 92 13.62 1.28 16.18
N GLY A 93 14.87 1.44 16.61
CA GLY A 93 15.29 2.58 17.43
C GLY A 93 15.24 3.90 16.65
N GLU A 94 15.79 3.91 15.44
CA GLU A 94 15.75 5.08 14.55
C GLU A 94 14.31 5.41 14.13
N ASP A 95 13.52 4.40 13.77
CA ASP A 95 12.13 4.56 13.36
C ASP A 95 11.28 5.11 14.51
N MET A 96 11.44 4.60 15.73
CA MET A 96 10.70 5.14 16.88
C MET A 96 11.17 6.55 17.27
N SER A 97 12.46 6.87 17.12
CA SER A 97 12.97 8.23 17.31
C SER A 97 12.40 9.20 16.27
N ALA A 98 12.36 8.80 14.99
CA ALA A 98 11.76 9.58 13.91
C ALA A 98 10.24 9.77 14.12
N PHE A 99 9.56 8.73 14.61
CA PHE A 99 8.14 8.81 14.95
C PHE A 99 7.88 9.81 16.09
N ALA A 100 8.74 9.85 17.12
CA ALA A 100 8.60 10.82 18.21
C ALA A 100 8.63 12.28 17.70
N VAL A 101 9.54 12.59 16.77
CA VAL A 101 9.61 13.91 16.13
C VAL A 101 8.38 14.15 15.24
N SER A 102 8.04 13.21 14.38
CA SER A 102 6.92 13.36 13.42
C SER A 102 5.57 13.48 14.13
N SER A 103 5.36 12.74 15.21
CA SER A 103 4.11 12.79 16.00
C SER A 103 3.95 14.12 16.74
N GLY A 104 5.06 14.72 17.21
CA GLY A 104 5.05 16.07 17.76
C GLY A 104 4.58 17.12 16.75
N ASP A 105 5.08 17.06 15.52
CA ASP A 105 4.67 17.98 14.43
C ASP A 105 3.20 17.78 14.04
N VAL A 106 2.75 16.51 13.94
CA VAL A 106 1.32 16.19 13.71
C VAL A 106 0.46 16.78 14.83
N LEU A 107 0.83 16.57 16.10
CA LEU A 107 0.05 17.03 17.24
C LEU A 107 0.00 18.57 17.32
N ALA A 108 1.13 19.23 17.11
CA ALA A 108 1.20 20.70 17.07
C ALA A 108 0.30 21.28 15.97
N THR A 109 0.32 20.67 14.79
CA THR A 109 -0.54 21.06 13.66
C THR A 109 -2.01 20.81 13.97
N ALA A 110 -2.34 19.65 14.54
CA ALA A 110 -3.70 19.29 14.91
C ALA A 110 -4.27 20.23 15.98
N VAL A 111 -3.49 20.59 17.01
CA VAL A 111 -3.92 21.55 18.04
C VAL A 111 -4.24 22.92 17.44
N ARG A 112 -3.44 23.37 16.46
CA ARG A 112 -3.68 24.64 15.77
C ARG A 112 -4.97 24.59 14.94
N ILE A 113 -5.17 23.52 14.17
CA ILE A 113 -6.36 23.32 13.33
C ILE A 113 -7.62 23.21 14.20
N LEU A 114 -7.56 22.48 15.31
CA LEU A 114 -8.69 22.30 16.22
C LEU A 114 -9.12 23.59 16.95
N SER A 115 -8.38 24.70 16.82
CA SER A 115 -8.67 25.95 17.54
C SER A 115 -10.01 26.58 17.18
N ASP A 116 -10.51 26.37 15.96
CA ASP A 116 -11.81 26.87 15.51
C ASP A 116 -12.87 25.76 15.33
N GLY A 117 -12.50 24.51 15.63
CA GLY A 117 -13.36 23.33 15.55
C GLY A 117 -13.69 22.87 14.12
N ARG A 118 -12.96 23.32 13.10
CA ARG A 118 -13.15 22.95 11.70
C ARG A 118 -11.81 22.52 11.09
N ILE A 119 -11.88 21.86 9.92
CA ILE A 119 -10.70 21.59 9.10
C ILE A 119 -11.01 22.19 7.73
N ASP A 120 -10.28 23.23 7.36
CA ASP A 120 -10.41 23.86 6.04
C ASP A 120 -9.57 23.12 4.98
N PRO A 121 -9.76 23.41 3.67
CA PRO A 121 -9.01 22.74 2.61
C PRO A 121 -7.48 22.94 2.67
N GLN A 122 -7.00 24.08 3.16
CA GLN A 122 -5.58 24.36 3.33
C GLN A 122 -5.01 23.57 4.51
N GLU A 123 -5.74 23.49 5.61
CA GLU A 123 -5.39 22.70 6.78
C GLU A 123 -5.36 21.19 6.47
N ALA A 124 -6.32 20.70 5.67
CA ALA A 124 -6.34 19.33 5.18
C ALA A 124 -5.10 19.02 4.32
N GLN A 125 -4.72 19.95 3.43
CA GLN A 125 -3.51 19.83 2.61
C GLN A 125 -2.22 19.86 3.44
N GLU A 126 -2.23 20.55 4.57
CA GLU A 126 -1.08 20.62 5.47
C GLU A 126 -0.93 19.36 6.35
N ILE A 127 -2.01 18.91 6.99
CA ILE A 127 -1.94 17.82 7.97
C ILE A 127 -1.85 16.44 7.30
N ALA A 128 -2.44 16.26 6.12
CA ALA A 128 -2.43 14.99 5.40
C ALA A 128 -1.03 14.42 5.13
N PRO A 129 -0.06 15.17 4.55
CA PRO A 129 1.28 14.65 4.33
C PRO A 129 2.01 14.32 5.64
N LYS A 130 1.78 15.09 6.72
CA LYS A 130 2.36 14.82 8.05
C LYS A 130 1.85 13.51 8.65
N LEU A 131 0.54 13.27 8.56
CA LEU A 131 -0.08 12.01 8.99
C LEU A 131 0.44 10.82 8.17
N MET A 132 0.57 10.99 6.86
CA MET A 132 1.11 9.94 5.98
C MET A 132 2.56 9.61 6.31
N HIS A 133 3.38 10.62 6.63
CA HIS A 133 4.76 10.41 7.04
C HIS A 133 4.86 9.65 8.36
N ALA A 134 4.11 10.07 9.38
CA ALA A 134 4.07 9.40 10.68
C ALA A 134 3.63 7.94 10.56
N LYS A 135 2.59 7.68 9.75
CA LYS A 135 2.11 6.34 9.45
C LYS A 135 3.18 5.47 8.80
N HIS A 136 3.90 6.01 7.80
CA HIS A 136 4.95 5.27 7.12
C HIS A 136 6.08 4.83 8.07
N ILE A 137 6.45 5.69 9.02
CA ILE A 137 7.45 5.35 10.04
C ILE A 137 6.96 4.21 10.94
N LEU A 138 5.70 4.27 11.38
CA LEU A 138 5.10 3.19 12.18
C LEU A 138 5.02 1.86 11.42
N ASP A 139 4.73 1.88 10.11
CA ASP A 139 4.72 0.67 9.29
C ASP A 139 6.11 0.00 9.24
N ARG A 140 7.19 0.80 9.20
CA ARG A 140 8.56 0.30 9.29
C ARG A 140 8.88 -0.30 10.66
N ALA A 141 8.55 0.41 11.73
CA ALA A 141 8.75 -0.10 13.10
C ALA A 141 7.97 -1.40 13.33
N LEU A 142 6.73 -1.49 12.82
CA LEU A 142 5.88 -2.67 12.94
C LEU A 142 6.46 -3.88 12.20
N ALA A 143 7.09 -3.68 11.04
CA ALA A 143 7.77 -4.76 10.32
C ALA A 143 8.90 -5.40 11.17
N CYS A 144 9.64 -4.59 11.94
CA CYS A 144 10.64 -5.11 12.87
C CYS A 144 10.00 -5.94 13.99
N VAL A 145 8.89 -5.48 14.57
CA VAL A 145 8.15 -6.22 15.60
C VAL A 145 7.62 -7.56 15.07
N HIS A 146 7.06 -7.57 13.86
CA HIS A 146 6.59 -8.82 13.22
C HIS A 146 7.72 -9.84 13.02
N LYS A 147 8.93 -9.38 12.70
CA LYS A 147 10.11 -10.26 12.58
C LYS A 147 10.46 -10.93 13.92
N VAL A 148 10.39 -10.18 15.03
CA VAL A 148 10.58 -10.72 16.40
C VAL A 148 9.50 -11.74 16.72
N GLN A 149 8.23 -11.42 16.48
CA GLN A 149 7.12 -12.33 16.73
C GLN A 149 7.25 -13.64 15.94
N LYS A 150 7.64 -13.57 14.66
CA LYS A 150 7.80 -14.75 13.80
C LYS A 150 9.00 -15.61 14.18
N SER A 151 10.12 -14.99 14.54
CA SER A 151 11.35 -15.70 14.93
C SER A 151 11.31 -16.22 16.37
N ASN A 152 10.46 -15.63 17.22
CA ASN A 152 10.41 -15.85 18.67
C ASN A 152 11.79 -15.71 19.33
N GLN A 153 12.66 -14.86 18.76
CA GLN A 153 13.99 -14.56 19.25
C GLN A 153 14.10 -13.07 19.57
N PRO A 154 14.78 -12.69 20.67
CA PRO A 154 15.03 -11.29 20.98
C PRO A 154 15.76 -10.58 19.83
N HIS A 155 15.35 -9.36 19.52
CA HIS A 155 16.05 -8.48 18.59
C HIS A 155 16.64 -7.30 19.36
N VAL A 156 17.92 -7.04 19.16
CA VAL A 156 18.61 -5.89 19.75
C VAL A 156 18.18 -4.65 18.98
N VAL A 157 17.54 -3.72 19.69
CA VAL A 157 16.89 -2.52 19.13
C VAL A 157 17.87 -1.36 18.89
N SER A 158 19.12 -1.50 19.35
CA SER A 158 20.22 -0.55 19.13
C SER A 158 21.52 -1.17 19.66
N ASP A 159 22.59 -1.20 18.85
CA ASP A 159 23.96 -1.39 19.34
C ASP A 159 24.47 -0.08 19.98
N ARG A 160 23.70 0.49 20.90
CA ARG A 160 24.26 1.51 21.79
C ARG A 160 24.97 0.75 22.90
N GLU A 161 26.26 0.50 22.67
CA GLU A 161 27.18 0.24 23.77
C GLU A 161 26.89 1.23 24.88
N ALA A 162 26.75 0.71 26.09
CA ALA A 162 26.61 1.49 27.30
C ALA A 162 27.76 2.51 27.37
N GLY A 163 27.43 3.79 27.17
CA GLY A 163 28.32 4.94 27.31
C GLY A 163 27.58 6.06 28.02
#